data_AF-A0A2P6SDE4-F1
#
_entry.id   AF-A0A2P6SDE4-F1
#
_cell.length_a   1.000
_cell.length_b   1.000
_cell.length_c   1.000
_cell.angle_alpha   90.00
_cell.angle_beta   90.00
_cell.angle_gamma   90.00
#
_symmetry.space_group_name_H-M   'P 1'
#
loop_
_entity.id
_entity.type
_entity.pdbx_description
1 polymer ?
#
loop_
_entity_poly.entity_id
_entity_poly.type
_entity_poly.pdbx_seq_one_letter_code
_entity_poly.pdbx_strand_id
1 'polypeptide(L)'
;MASIHVLGLVCFSLFLSTHSVLAAIDYGQALTKSLLYYEAQRSGKLPPEQRVQWRGDSALKDGNDTGVNLDGGYYDSGDNVKFGFPMAFTITMLSWSTIEFASKLETKNELSNALDAIKWGTDYLIKAHAQPNVLYGEVGDGGSDHACWQRPEDMTTPRTSFKIDEQHPGSDLAGETAAAFAAASIAFKDKDPTYSGQLLTHAKQLFEFACSHAGVYQNSINLAGQFYSSSGYEVM
;
A
#
# COMPACT_ATOMS: atom_id res chain seq x y z
N MET A 1 -14.83 30.02 -70.80
CA MET A 1 -14.37 28.71 -70.30
C MET A 1 -13.59 28.89 -69.00
N ALA A 2 -14.29 29.20 -67.90
CA ALA A 2 -13.69 29.34 -66.57
C ALA A 2 -14.81 29.22 -65.53
N SER A 3 -15.43 28.04 -65.39
CA SER A 3 -16.43 27.85 -64.31
C SER A 3 -16.74 26.39 -63.97
N ILE A 4 -15.85 25.44 -64.25
CA ILE A 4 -16.09 24.01 -63.93
C ILE A 4 -15.00 23.42 -63.01
N HIS A 5 -13.84 24.04 -62.88
CA HIS A 5 -12.76 23.50 -62.03
C HIS A 5 -12.79 23.94 -60.55
N VAL A 6 -13.65 24.90 -60.18
CA VAL A 6 -13.69 25.40 -58.79
C VAL A 6 -14.65 24.60 -57.90
N LEU A 7 -15.65 23.91 -58.48
CA LEU A 7 -16.64 23.15 -57.70
C LEU A 7 -16.14 21.78 -57.22
N GLY A 8 -15.12 21.20 -57.87
CA GLY A 8 -14.58 19.88 -57.51
C GLY A 8 -13.66 19.87 -56.29
N LEU A 9 -13.00 21.00 -55.99
CA LEU A 9 -12.06 21.08 -54.85
C LEU A 9 -12.75 21.33 -53.50
N VAL A 10 -13.97 21.86 -53.50
CA VAL A 10 -14.71 22.15 -52.26
C VAL A 10 -15.39 20.89 -51.71
N CYS A 11 -15.75 19.91 -52.55
CA CYS A 11 -16.35 18.66 -52.08
C CYS A 11 -15.32 17.62 -51.59
N PHE A 12 -14.05 17.72 -51.96
CA PHE A 12 -13.00 16.81 -51.44
C PHE A 12 -12.41 17.27 -50.11
N SER A 13 -12.60 18.55 -49.75
CA SER A 13 -12.15 19.11 -48.47
C SER A 13 -13.15 18.89 -47.32
N LEU A 14 -14.35 18.38 -47.60
CA LEU A 14 -15.39 18.04 -46.61
C LEU A 14 -15.35 16.58 -46.13
N PHE A 15 -14.43 15.76 -46.63
CA PHE A 15 -14.27 14.35 -46.20
C PHE A 15 -13.04 14.07 -45.33
N LEU A 16 -12.30 15.09 -44.91
CA LEU A 16 -11.28 14.99 -43.86
C LEU A 16 -11.67 15.84 -42.63
N SER A 17 -12.90 15.67 -42.17
CA SER A 17 -13.20 15.86 -40.75
C SER A 17 -12.56 14.70 -39.98
N THR A 18 -11.22 14.70 -39.91
CA THR A 18 -10.48 13.90 -38.95
C THR A 18 -10.96 14.36 -37.58
N HIS A 19 -11.98 13.67 -37.06
CA HIS A 19 -12.29 13.71 -35.65
C HIS A 19 -11.07 13.08 -34.99
N SER A 20 -10.10 13.90 -34.64
CA SER A 20 -9.17 13.61 -33.58
C SER A 20 -10.02 13.43 -32.33
N VAL A 21 -10.61 12.25 -32.17
CA VAL A 21 -11.08 11.79 -30.88
C VAL A 21 -9.78 11.66 -30.09
N LEU A 22 -9.38 12.73 -29.40
CA LEU A 22 -8.57 12.56 -28.20
C LEU A 22 -9.42 11.61 -27.36
N ALA A 23 -9.03 10.33 -27.33
CA ALA A 23 -9.65 9.37 -26.45
C ALA A 23 -9.51 9.96 -25.05
N ALA A 24 -10.63 10.44 -24.50
CA ALA A 24 -10.64 10.99 -23.15
C ALA A 24 -10.13 9.88 -22.23
N ILE A 25 -9.10 10.19 -21.43
CA ILE A 25 -8.52 9.20 -20.52
C ILE A 25 -9.62 8.81 -19.52
N ASP A 26 -9.96 7.53 -19.48
CA ASP A 26 -10.92 7.00 -18.51
C ASP A 26 -10.23 6.82 -17.16
N TYR A 27 -10.23 7.90 -16.37
CA TYR A 27 -9.71 7.89 -15.00
C TYR A 27 -10.46 6.93 -14.08
N GLY A 28 -11.72 6.57 -14.41
CA GLY A 28 -12.45 5.55 -13.67
C GLY A 28 -11.82 4.17 -13.87
N GLN A 29 -11.54 3.81 -15.13
CA GLN A 29 -10.83 2.56 -15.42
C GLN A 29 -9.41 2.55 -14.83
N ALA A 30 -8.70 3.68 -14.87
CA ALA A 30 -7.38 3.79 -14.25
C ALA A 30 -7.44 3.55 -12.74
N LEU A 31 -8.43 4.13 -12.05
CA LEU A 31 -8.67 3.92 -10.62
C LEU A 31 -8.97 2.45 -10.30
N THR A 32 -9.90 1.81 -11.01
CA THR A 32 -10.21 0.38 -10.83
C THR A 32 -8.96 -0.48 -10.97
N LYS A 33 -8.14 -0.22 -12.00
CA LYS A 33 -6.89 -0.95 -12.22
C LYS A 33 -5.86 -0.68 -11.12
N SER A 34 -5.80 0.53 -10.58
CA SER A 34 -4.95 0.87 -9.44
C SER A 34 -5.33 0.09 -8.19
N LEU A 35 -6.63 -0.10 -7.92
CA LEU A 35 -7.09 -0.91 -6.78
C LEU A 35 -6.84 -2.41 -7.00
N LEU A 36 -6.99 -2.90 -8.23
CA LEU A 36 -6.58 -4.26 -8.59
C LEU A 36 -5.07 -4.48 -8.44
N TYR A 37 -4.24 -3.46 -8.65
CA TYR A 37 -2.81 -3.55 -8.37
C TYR A 37 -2.55 -3.82 -6.88
N TYR A 38 -3.22 -3.13 -5.96
CA TYR A 38 -3.09 -3.46 -4.53
C TYR A 38 -3.51 -4.90 -4.24
N GLU A 39 -4.63 -5.39 -4.81
CA GLU A 39 -5.00 -6.80 -4.67
C GLU A 39 -3.93 -7.76 -5.17
N ALA A 40 -3.25 -7.39 -6.27
CA ALA A 40 -2.15 -8.14 -6.85
C ALA A 40 -0.88 -8.13 -5.98
N GLN A 41 -0.76 -7.22 -5.00
CA GLN A 41 0.34 -7.15 -4.05
C GLN A 41 0.05 -7.83 -2.70
N ARG A 42 -1.17 -8.30 -2.46
CA ARG A 42 -1.56 -8.93 -1.17
C ARG A 42 -0.67 -10.13 -0.84
N SER A 43 -0.03 -10.15 0.31
CA SER A 43 0.65 -11.32 0.89
C SER A 43 -0.27 -12.01 1.91
N GLY A 44 -0.01 -13.27 2.28
CA GLY A 44 -0.83 -14.02 3.25
C GLY A 44 -1.95 -14.85 2.62
N LYS A 45 -2.94 -15.20 3.45
CA LYS A 45 -4.14 -15.93 3.03
C LYS A 45 -5.09 -14.99 2.28
N LEU A 46 -5.34 -15.24 1.00
CA LEU A 46 -6.21 -14.40 0.18
C LEU A 46 -7.70 -14.62 0.51
N PRO A 47 -8.53 -13.56 0.41
CA PRO A 47 -9.95 -13.68 0.68
C PRO A 47 -10.65 -14.43 -0.47
N PRO A 48 -11.76 -15.15 -0.21
CA PRO A 48 -12.55 -15.82 -1.24
C PRO A 48 -13.01 -14.91 -2.38
N GLU A 49 -13.25 -13.64 -2.08
CA GLU A 49 -13.72 -12.60 -3.00
C GLU A 49 -12.60 -11.84 -3.73
N GLN A 50 -11.33 -12.25 -3.58
CA GLN A 50 -10.18 -11.71 -4.31
C GLN A 50 -10.51 -11.60 -5.81
N ARG A 51 -10.25 -10.46 -6.47
CA ARG A 51 -10.56 -10.30 -7.91
C ARG A 51 -9.39 -10.72 -8.80
N VAL A 52 -8.16 -10.62 -8.29
CA VAL A 52 -6.93 -11.00 -8.99
C VAL A 52 -6.67 -12.51 -8.87
N GLN A 53 -7.23 -13.29 -9.80
CA GLN A 53 -7.28 -14.77 -9.73
C GLN A 53 -5.97 -15.51 -10.01
N TRP A 54 -4.95 -14.83 -10.54
CA TRP A 54 -3.65 -15.44 -10.81
C TRP A 54 -2.72 -15.44 -9.59
N ARG A 55 -3.11 -14.76 -8.50
CA ARG A 55 -2.44 -14.78 -7.19
C ARG A 55 -3.03 -15.89 -6.31
N GLY A 56 -2.18 -16.54 -5.52
CA GLY A 56 -2.57 -17.51 -4.51
C GLY A 56 -2.10 -17.14 -3.11
N ASP A 57 -2.45 -18.00 -2.14
CA ASP A 57 -1.99 -17.88 -0.77
C ASP A 57 -0.47 -18.02 -0.70
N SER A 58 0.19 -17.10 0.01
CA SER A 58 1.65 -17.08 0.13
C SER A 58 2.08 -16.59 1.50
N ALA A 59 3.35 -16.83 1.87
CA ALA A 59 3.93 -16.30 3.11
C ALA A 59 3.13 -16.61 4.40
N LEU A 60 2.41 -17.73 4.44
CA LEU A 60 1.52 -18.11 5.56
C LEU A 60 2.24 -18.44 6.87
N LYS A 61 3.57 -18.39 6.87
CA LYS A 61 4.44 -18.72 8.01
C LYS A 61 5.21 -17.52 8.53
N ASP A 62 4.94 -16.32 8.00
CA ASP A 62 5.60 -15.09 8.40
C ASP A 62 5.41 -14.84 9.90
N GLY A 63 6.50 -14.53 10.59
CA GLY A 63 6.51 -14.28 12.04
C GLY A 63 6.66 -15.51 12.94
N ASN A 64 6.62 -16.73 12.40
CA ASN A 64 6.83 -17.96 13.17
C ASN A 64 8.19 -18.00 13.90
N ASP A 65 9.22 -17.37 13.35
CA ASP A 65 10.55 -17.23 13.94
C ASP A 65 10.53 -16.43 15.25
N THR A 66 9.52 -15.60 15.46
CA THR A 66 9.35 -14.78 16.66
C THR A 66 8.08 -15.08 17.46
N GLY A 67 7.29 -16.08 17.04
CA GLY A 67 6.04 -16.47 17.69
C GLY A 67 4.89 -15.48 17.53
N VAL A 68 4.99 -14.54 16.58
CA VAL A 68 3.95 -13.56 16.24
C VAL A 68 3.37 -13.95 14.88
N ASN A 69 2.04 -13.88 14.71
CA ASN A 69 1.46 -14.10 13.40
C ASN A 69 1.63 -12.83 12.54
N LEU A 70 2.51 -12.88 11.53
CA LEU A 70 2.75 -11.77 10.59
C LEU A 70 2.25 -12.09 9.18
N ASP A 71 1.27 -13.00 9.02
CA ASP A 71 0.61 -13.21 7.73
C ASP A 71 -0.23 -12.00 7.30
N GLY A 72 -0.35 -11.77 5.99
CA GLY A 72 -1.09 -10.63 5.42
C GLY A 72 -0.19 -9.51 4.90
N GLY A 73 -0.74 -8.31 4.74
CA GLY A 73 0.01 -7.12 4.32
C GLY A 73 0.34 -7.13 2.83
N TYR A 74 1.19 -6.22 2.40
CA TYR A 74 1.57 -6.05 1.00
C TYR A 74 3.03 -6.44 0.76
N TYR A 75 3.29 -7.14 -0.35
CA TYR A 75 4.62 -7.13 -0.93
C TYR A 75 4.92 -5.74 -1.49
N ASP A 76 6.14 -5.29 -1.29
CA ASP A 76 6.53 -3.90 -1.53
C ASP A 76 6.48 -3.53 -3.02
N SER A 77 7.08 -4.35 -3.87
CA SER A 77 7.24 -4.04 -5.30
C SER A 77 7.11 -5.30 -6.17
N GLY A 78 8.08 -5.55 -7.05
CA GLY A 78 8.20 -6.81 -7.79
C GLY A 78 8.85 -7.95 -7.00
N ASP A 79 9.21 -7.69 -5.76
CA ASP A 79 9.82 -8.63 -4.81
C ASP A 79 8.76 -9.18 -3.83
N ASN A 80 9.18 -10.00 -2.86
CA ASN A 80 8.29 -10.57 -1.85
C ASN A 80 8.65 -10.13 -0.42
N VAL A 81 9.47 -9.09 -0.27
CA VAL A 81 9.74 -8.50 1.04
C VAL A 81 8.58 -7.61 1.46
N LYS A 82 8.30 -7.59 2.76
CA LYS A 82 7.30 -6.70 3.37
C LYS A 82 8.02 -5.57 4.08
N PHE A 83 8.39 -4.53 3.35
CA PHE A 83 8.99 -3.33 3.93
C PHE A 83 7.92 -2.46 4.60
N GLY A 84 7.96 -2.38 5.93
CA GLY A 84 6.93 -1.72 6.74
C GLY A 84 6.88 -0.21 6.54
N PHE A 85 8.03 0.44 6.30
CA PHE A 85 8.07 1.90 6.16
C PHE A 85 7.32 2.40 4.90
N PRO A 86 7.64 1.94 3.67
CA PRO A 86 6.87 2.31 2.48
C PRO A 86 5.42 1.77 2.50
N MET A 87 5.17 0.62 3.15
CA MET A 87 3.81 0.12 3.33
C MET A 87 2.97 1.06 4.20
N ALA A 88 3.49 1.52 5.34
CA ALA A 88 2.82 2.48 6.21
C ALA A 88 2.49 3.77 5.44
N PHE A 89 3.48 4.34 4.73
CA PHE A 89 3.27 5.51 3.88
C PHE A 89 2.17 5.30 2.83
N THR A 90 2.16 4.14 2.18
CA THR A 90 1.12 3.77 1.21
C THR A 90 -0.27 3.78 1.85
N ILE A 91 -0.40 3.25 3.07
CA ILE A 91 -1.67 3.23 3.80
C ILE A 91 -2.09 4.63 4.25
N THR A 92 -1.14 5.49 4.67
CA THR A 92 -1.41 6.90 4.94
C THR A 92 -2.00 7.60 3.71
N MET A 93 -1.36 7.45 2.55
CA MET A 93 -1.78 8.12 1.30
C MET A 93 -3.08 7.53 0.73
N LEU A 94 -3.29 6.22 0.80
CA LEU A 94 -4.57 5.60 0.44
C LEU A 94 -5.71 6.08 1.34
N SER A 95 -5.46 6.17 2.65
CA SER A 95 -6.45 6.66 3.60
C SER A 95 -6.78 8.13 3.35
N TRP A 96 -5.76 8.98 3.19
CA TRP A 96 -5.97 10.40 2.89
C TRP A 96 -6.76 10.60 1.60
N SER A 97 -6.36 9.95 0.50
CA SER A 97 -7.09 10.07 -0.77
C SER A 97 -8.53 9.55 -0.68
N THR A 98 -8.76 8.47 0.08
CA THR A 98 -10.10 7.93 0.32
C THR A 98 -10.97 8.90 1.11
N ILE A 99 -10.41 9.59 2.12
CA ILE A 99 -11.12 10.62 2.89
C ILE A 99 -11.48 11.81 1.99
N GLU A 100 -10.49 12.35 1.26
CA GLU A 100 -10.66 13.56 0.45
C GLU A 100 -11.64 13.35 -0.71
N PHE A 101 -11.63 12.15 -1.30
CA PHE A 101 -12.37 11.85 -2.52
C PHE A 101 -13.47 10.80 -2.35
N ALA A 102 -13.94 10.57 -1.12
CA ALA A 102 -14.95 9.55 -0.79
C ALA A 102 -16.16 9.58 -1.73
N SER A 103 -16.75 10.75 -1.94
CA SER A 103 -17.92 10.91 -2.83
C SER A 103 -17.61 10.52 -4.29
N LYS A 104 -16.40 10.83 -4.79
CA LYS A 104 -16.00 10.44 -6.15
C LYS A 104 -15.81 8.93 -6.25
N LEU A 105 -15.20 8.31 -5.25
CA LEU A 105 -15.06 6.85 -5.17
C LEU A 105 -16.45 6.17 -5.13
N GLU A 106 -17.40 6.72 -4.38
CA GLU A 106 -18.79 6.23 -4.33
C GLU A 106 -19.46 6.31 -5.71
N THR A 107 -19.34 7.44 -6.43
CA THR A 107 -19.92 7.55 -7.79
C THR A 107 -19.34 6.56 -8.80
N LYS A 108 -18.17 6.00 -8.51
CA LYS A 108 -17.50 4.98 -9.33
C LYS A 108 -17.64 3.56 -8.77
N ASN A 109 -18.36 3.37 -7.66
CA ASN A 109 -18.47 2.10 -6.95
C ASN A 109 -17.11 1.51 -6.50
N GLU A 110 -16.13 2.38 -6.24
CA GLU A 110 -14.77 1.98 -5.83
C GLU A 110 -14.49 2.26 -4.35
N LEU A 111 -15.40 2.91 -3.62
CA LEU A 111 -15.17 3.22 -2.20
C LEU A 111 -14.93 1.95 -1.37
N SER A 112 -15.70 0.88 -1.58
CA SER A 112 -15.49 -0.38 -0.86
C SER A 112 -14.11 -0.96 -1.16
N ASN A 113 -13.72 -1.02 -2.43
CA ASN A 113 -12.41 -1.56 -2.83
C ASN A 113 -11.24 -0.74 -2.27
N ALA A 114 -11.39 0.58 -2.17
CA ALA A 114 -10.41 1.46 -1.54
C ALA A 114 -10.30 1.20 -0.02
N LEU A 115 -11.44 1.06 0.67
CA LEU A 115 -11.47 0.68 2.08
C LEU A 115 -10.88 -0.71 2.30
N ASP A 116 -11.18 -1.68 1.43
CA ASP A 116 -10.63 -3.04 1.51
C ASP A 116 -9.10 -3.06 1.29
N ALA A 117 -8.57 -2.15 0.46
CA ALA A 117 -7.14 -1.97 0.31
C ALA A 117 -6.49 -1.38 1.56
N ILE A 118 -7.09 -0.34 2.15
CA ILE A 118 -6.60 0.23 3.43
C ILE A 118 -6.63 -0.83 4.53
N LYS A 119 -7.76 -1.53 4.66
CA LYS A 119 -7.97 -2.55 5.70
C LYS A 119 -6.96 -3.68 5.62
N TRP A 120 -6.61 -4.13 4.41
CA TRP A 120 -5.61 -5.17 4.23
C TRP A 120 -4.25 -4.81 4.81
N GLY A 121 -3.83 -3.55 4.60
CA GLY A 121 -2.60 -3.03 5.19
C GLY A 121 -2.72 -2.84 6.70
N THR A 122 -3.78 -2.21 7.19
CA THR A 122 -3.93 -1.95 8.63
C THR A 122 -4.14 -3.21 9.45
N ASP A 123 -4.80 -4.25 8.93
CA ASP A 123 -4.91 -5.55 9.61
C ASP A 123 -3.53 -6.19 9.81
N TYR A 124 -2.61 -6.03 8.84
CA TYR A 124 -1.23 -6.48 9.00
C TYR A 124 -0.45 -5.60 9.98
N LEU A 125 -0.59 -4.27 9.91
CA LEU A 125 0.09 -3.37 10.83
C LEU A 125 -0.35 -3.60 12.28
N ILE A 126 -1.63 -3.96 12.53
CA ILE A 126 -2.13 -4.34 13.85
C ILE A 126 -1.39 -5.57 14.37
N LYS A 127 -1.19 -6.59 13.53
CA LYS A 127 -0.41 -7.78 13.88
C LYS A 127 1.07 -7.46 14.14
N ALA A 128 1.64 -6.56 13.33
CA ALA A 128 3.01 -6.10 13.45
C ALA A 128 3.24 -5.24 14.70
N HIS A 129 2.21 -4.56 15.21
CA HIS A 129 2.22 -3.81 16.46
C HIS A 129 1.66 -4.66 17.62
N ALA A 130 2.40 -5.74 17.95
CA ALA A 130 1.95 -6.74 18.92
C ALA A 130 2.03 -6.25 20.39
N GLN A 131 2.86 -5.26 20.70
CA GLN A 131 3.02 -4.65 22.02
C GLN A 131 3.28 -3.15 21.87
N PRO A 132 2.93 -2.29 22.86
CA PRO A 132 2.96 -0.83 22.70
C PRO A 132 4.26 -0.24 22.16
N ASN A 133 5.41 -0.80 22.56
CA ASN A 133 6.74 -0.32 22.18
C ASN A 133 7.49 -1.36 21.32
N VAL A 134 6.77 -2.17 20.54
CA VAL A 134 7.34 -3.15 19.61
C VAL A 134 6.60 -3.08 18.27
N LEU A 135 7.33 -2.83 17.20
CA LEU A 135 6.78 -2.80 15.84
C LEU A 135 7.66 -3.62 14.89
N TYR A 136 7.07 -4.63 14.27
CA TYR A 136 7.72 -5.38 13.19
C TYR A 136 7.72 -4.56 11.90
N GLY A 137 8.92 -4.24 11.42
CA GLY A 137 9.14 -3.31 10.30
C GLY A 137 9.56 -3.99 9.00
N GLU A 138 9.94 -5.27 9.04
CA GLU A 138 10.36 -6.00 7.84
C GLU A 138 10.10 -7.50 8.03
N VAL A 139 9.61 -8.16 6.98
CA VAL A 139 9.57 -9.63 6.89
C VAL A 139 10.11 -10.07 5.53
N GLY A 140 11.15 -10.91 5.56
CA GLY A 140 11.97 -11.24 4.40
C GLY A 140 13.35 -10.61 4.49
N ASP A 141 14.35 -11.28 3.91
CA ASP A 141 15.68 -10.70 3.71
C ASP A 141 15.82 -10.24 2.25
N GLY A 142 15.97 -8.93 2.03
CA GLY A 142 15.98 -8.38 0.67
C GLY A 142 17.08 -8.93 -0.24
N GLY A 143 18.26 -9.24 0.30
CA GLY A 143 19.36 -9.80 -0.51
C GLY A 143 19.02 -11.17 -1.10
N SER A 144 18.54 -12.09 -0.26
CA SER A 144 18.15 -13.44 -0.70
C SER A 144 16.85 -13.47 -1.50
N ASP A 145 15.88 -12.61 -1.16
CA ASP A 145 14.64 -12.49 -1.92
C ASP A 145 14.90 -11.99 -3.34
N HIS A 146 15.70 -10.94 -3.50
CA HIS A 146 16.02 -10.35 -4.81
C HIS A 146 16.94 -11.22 -5.67
N ALA A 147 17.65 -12.17 -5.06
CA ALA A 147 18.42 -13.17 -5.78
C ALA A 147 17.54 -14.27 -6.41
N CYS A 148 16.25 -14.33 -6.11
CA CYS A 148 15.34 -15.38 -6.56
C CYS A 148 14.16 -14.82 -7.36
N TRP A 149 13.99 -15.33 -8.60
CA TRP A 149 12.80 -15.02 -9.40
C TRP A 149 11.80 -16.18 -9.32
N GLN A 150 10.80 -16.04 -8.45
CA GLN A 150 9.80 -17.07 -8.21
C GLN A 150 8.44 -16.48 -7.88
N ARG A 151 7.39 -17.31 -8.00
CA ARG A 151 6.06 -16.95 -7.52
C ARG A 151 6.08 -16.84 -5.99
N PRO A 152 5.34 -15.90 -5.37
CA PRO A 152 5.28 -15.79 -3.91
C PRO A 152 4.79 -17.07 -3.22
N GLU A 153 3.95 -17.86 -3.90
CA GLU A 153 3.42 -19.12 -3.38
C GLU A 153 4.48 -20.23 -3.28
N ASP A 154 5.59 -20.11 -4.03
CA ASP A 154 6.67 -21.10 -4.09
C ASP A 154 7.92 -20.66 -3.31
N MET A 155 7.86 -19.58 -2.54
CA MET A 155 9.03 -19.01 -1.86
C MET A 155 9.77 -20.01 -0.98
N THR A 156 11.08 -20.06 -1.17
CA THR A 156 12.02 -20.86 -0.36
C THR A 156 13.10 -20.01 0.33
N THR A 157 13.09 -18.70 0.11
CA THR A 157 14.02 -17.74 0.72
C THR A 157 13.69 -17.53 2.20
N PRO A 158 14.67 -17.21 3.06
CA PRO A 158 14.42 -16.87 4.45
C PRO A 158 13.43 -15.71 4.60
N ARG A 159 12.42 -15.90 5.44
CA ARG A 159 11.39 -14.89 5.77
C ARG A 159 11.52 -14.39 7.21
N THR A 160 12.74 -14.00 7.59
CA THR A 160 13.08 -13.49 8.93
C THR A 160 12.27 -12.24 9.25
N SER A 161 11.83 -12.12 10.51
CA SER A 161 11.05 -10.99 10.99
C SER A 161 11.93 -10.01 11.76
N PHE A 162 11.98 -8.75 11.32
CA PHE A 162 12.76 -7.69 11.97
C PHE A 162 11.83 -6.64 12.58
N LYS A 163 12.26 -6.05 13.70
CA LYS A 163 11.46 -5.14 14.50
C LYS A 163 12.29 -3.99 15.05
N ILE A 164 11.57 -2.94 15.45
CA ILE A 164 12.06 -1.89 16.33
C ILE A 164 11.44 -2.07 17.72
N ASP A 165 12.20 -1.69 18.74
CA ASP A 165 11.80 -1.71 20.15
C ASP A 165 12.49 -0.59 20.93
N GLU A 166 12.29 -0.51 22.25
CA GLU A 166 12.88 0.53 23.10
C GLU A 166 14.42 0.55 23.06
N GLN A 167 15.06 -0.60 22.83
CA GLN A 167 16.53 -0.71 22.76
C GLN A 167 17.05 -0.48 21.35
N HIS A 168 16.23 -0.74 20.33
CA HIS A 168 16.51 -0.54 18.91
C HIS A 168 15.38 0.30 18.29
N PRO A 169 15.36 1.63 18.55
CA PRO A 169 14.24 2.49 18.16
C PRO A 169 14.17 2.76 16.65
N GLY A 170 13.02 3.26 16.22
CA GLY A 170 12.78 3.71 14.85
C GLY A 170 11.59 4.66 14.80
N SER A 171 11.81 5.90 15.24
CA SER A 171 10.78 6.94 15.33
C SER A 171 10.11 7.17 13.99
N ASP A 172 10.88 7.28 12.90
CA ASP A 172 10.39 7.40 11.53
C ASP A 172 9.39 6.31 11.14
N LEU A 173 9.77 5.03 11.27
CA LEU A 173 8.89 3.89 10.98
C LEU A 173 7.65 3.88 11.91
N ALA A 174 7.86 4.07 13.22
CA ALA A 174 6.78 4.04 14.20
C ALA A 174 5.78 5.18 13.97
N GLY A 175 6.26 6.40 13.68
CA GLY A 175 5.42 7.56 13.46
C GLY A 175 4.70 7.52 12.11
N GLU A 176 5.31 7.01 11.03
CA GLU A 176 4.60 6.81 9.77
C GLU A 176 3.51 5.73 9.93
N THR A 177 3.79 4.67 10.71
CA THR A 177 2.76 3.66 11.04
C THR A 177 1.65 4.26 11.92
N ALA A 178 1.99 5.16 12.84
CA ALA A 178 1.01 5.91 13.62
C ALA A 178 0.14 6.81 12.72
N ALA A 179 0.75 7.49 11.74
CA ALA A 179 0.04 8.31 10.76
C ALA A 179 -0.90 7.47 9.89
N ALA A 180 -0.45 6.30 9.44
CA ALA A 180 -1.25 5.34 8.68
C ALA A 180 -2.50 4.92 9.47
N PHE A 181 -2.33 4.55 10.75
CA PHE A 181 -3.45 4.20 11.62
C PHE A 181 -4.39 5.38 11.91
N ALA A 182 -3.84 6.57 12.16
CA ALA A 182 -4.63 7.76 12.42
C ALA A 182 -5.48 8.14 11.19
N ALA A 183 -4.89 8.15 9.99
CA ALA A 183 -5.61 8.43 8.75
C ALA A 183 -6.67 7.34 8.47
N ALA A 184 -6.31 6.06 8.58
CA ALA A 184 -7.26 4.97 8.39
C ALA A 184 -8.42 5.04 9.41
N SER A 185 -8.17 5.43 10.66
CA SER A 185 -9.23 5.59 11.66
C SER A 185 -10.31 6.59 11.23
N ILE A 186 -9.92 7.65 10.51
CA ILE A 186 -10.86 8.62 9.95
C ILE A 186 -11.64 8.00 8.77
N ALA A 187 -10.95 7.29 7.86
CA ALA A 187 -11.58 6.64 6.71
C ALA A 187 -12.66 5.61 7.12
N PHE A 188 -12.46 4.91 8.25
CA PHE A 188 -13.42 3.93 8.78
C PHE A 188 -14.43 4.50 9.78
N LYS A 189 -14.33 5.77 10.19
CA LYS A 189 -15.08 6.34 11.31
C LYS A 189 -16.59 6.06 11.25
N ASP A 190 -17.20 6.23 10.09
CA ASP A 190 -18.65 6.08 9.91
C ASP A 190 -19.05 4.67 9.43
N LYS A 191 -18.12 3.91 8.84
CA LYS A 191 -18.39 2.58 8.26
C LYS A 191 -18.17 1.46 9.27
N ASP A 192 -17.15 1.59 10.12
CA ASP A 192 -16.83 0.68 11.21
C ASP A 192 -16.23 1.45 12.40
N PRO A 193 -17.07 2.02 13.28
CA PRO A 193 -16.62 2.80 14.42
C PRO A 193 -15.77 1.98 15.42
N THR A 194 -15.99 0.66 15.49
CA THR A 194 -15.23 -0.21 16.39
C THR A 194 -13.81 -0.37 15.88
N TYR A 195 -13.64 -0.69 14.60
CA TYR A 195 -12.34 -0.80 13.97
C TYR A 195 -11.61 0.56 13.96
N SER A 196 -12.33 1.66 13.67
CA SER A 196 -11.80 3.02 13.78
C SER A 196 -11.20 3.30 15.17
N GLY A 197 -11.91 2.94 16.25
CA GLY A 197 -11.41 3.08 17.62
C GLY A 197 -10.18 2.22 17.92
N GLN A 198 -10.11 1.00 17.38
CA GLN A 198 -8.94 0.14 17.47
C GLN A 198 -7.72 0.77 16.78
N LEU A 199 -7.87 1.22 15.53
CA LEU A 199 -6.81 1.88 14.78
C LEU A 199 -6.27 3.10 15.52
N LEU A 200 -7.15 3.95 16.05
CA LEU A 200 -6.77 5.12 16.82
C LEU A 200 -5.99 4.78 18.10
N THR A 201 -6.27 3.62 18.71
CA THR A 201 -5.52 3.14 19.88
C THR A 201 -4.09 2.78 19.50
N HIS A 202 -3.90 1.99 18.43
CA HIS A 202 -2.56 1.66 17.92
C HIS A 202 -1.80 2.91 17.47
N ALA A 203 -2.49 3.88 16.83
CA ALA A 203 -1.88 5.15 16.41
C ALA A 203 -1.26 5.91 17.58
N LYS A 204 -2.01 6.06 18.68
CA LYS A 204 -1.53 6.78 19.87
C LYS A 204 -0.34 6.10 20.52
N GLN A 205 -0.40 4.79 20.66
CA GLN A 205 0.69 3.99 21.24
C GLN A 205 1.98 4.10 20.42
N LEU A 206 1.91 3.92 19.09
CA LEU A 206 3.09 4.05 18.23
C LEU A 206 3.64 5.47 18.16
N PHE A 207 2.77 6.48 18.19
CA PHE A 207 3.22 7.87 18.26
C PHE A 207 3.95 8.14 19.59
N GLU A 208 3.41 7.68 20.72
CA GLU A 208 4.07 7.79 22.01
C GLU A 208 5.42 7.05 22.05
N PHE A 209 5.48 5.83 21.47
CA PHE A 209 6.72 5.08 21.31
C PHE A 209 7.75 5.85 20.48
N ALA A 210 7.34 6.38 19.32
CA ALA A 210 8.19 7.15 18.42
C ALA A 210 8.77 8.41 19.08
N CYS A 211 7.96 9.14 19.86
CA CYS A 211 8.39 10.34 20.58
C CYS A 211 9.29 10.03 21.78
N SER A 212 9.04 8.91 22.47
CA SER A 212 9.76 8.56 23.71
C SER A 212 11.10 7.88 23.46
N HIS A 213 11.28 7.25 22.30
CA HIS A 213 12.50 6.52 21.93
C HIS A 213 12.98 6.97 20.55
N ALA A 214 13.78 8.04 20.54
CA ALA A 214 14.28 8.66 19.32
C ALA A 214 15.26 7.74 18.56
N GLY A 215 15.03 7.53 17.26
CA GLY A 215 15.95 6.78 16.41
C GLY A 215 15.52 6.73 14.95
N VAL A 216 16.49 6.54 14.05
CA VAL A 216 16.23 6.23 12.64
C VAL A 216 16.11 4.72 12.50
N TYR A 217 15.01 4.19 11.98
CA TYR A 217 14.72 2.75 12.03
C TYR A 217 15.78 1.89 11.35
N GLN A 218 16.45 2.40 10.32
CA GLN A 218 17.48 1.64 9.59
C GLN A 218 18.74 1.35 10.42
N ASN A 219 18.92 2.00 11.57
CA ASN A 219 19.99 1.66 12.50
C ASN A 219 19.62 0.46 13.40
N SER A 220 18.34 0.09 13.41
CA SER A 220 17.75 -1.02 14.17
C SER A 220 17.45 -2.20 13.25
N ILE A 221 16.92 -1.92 12.06
CA ILE A 221 16.69 -2.87 10.97
C ILE A 221 17.66 -2.54 9.83
N ASN A 222 18.92 -2.98 9.97
CA ASN A 222 20.01 -2.59 9.07
C ASN A 222 19.82 -3.00 7.61
N LEU A 223 19.08 -4.10 7.36
CA LEU A 223 18.82 -4.59 6.01
C LEU A 223 17.91 -3.64 5.23
N ALA A 224 16.84 -3.14 5.86
CA ALA A 224 15.94 -2.15 5.28
C ALA A 224 16.68 -0.91 4.76
N GLY A 225 17.74 -0.47 5.45
CA GLY A 225 18.51 0.72 5.07
C GLY A 225 19.19 0.65 3.70
N GLN A 226 19.36 -0.55 3.14
CA GLN A 226 19.91 -0.74 1.78
C GLN A 226 18.87 -0.52 0.68
N PHE A 227 17.58 -0.52 1.04
CA PHE A 227 16.46 -0.42 0.12
C PHE A 227 15.67 0.88 0.36
N TYR A 228 15.25 1.11 1.60
CA TYR A 228 14.41 2.23 2.03
C TYR A 228 15.07 3.01 3.17
N SER A 229 16.15 3.72 2.88
CA SER A 229 16.77 4.61 3.86
C SER A 229 15.89 5.83 4.15
N SER A 230 15.76 6.13 5.44
CA SER A 230 15.15 7.32 5.99
C SER A 230 16.13 8.49 5.98
N SER A 231 15.59 9.68 5.71
CA SER A 231 16.31 10.96 5.79
C SER A 231 16.33 11.55 7.19
N GLY A 232 15.58 10.97 8.14
CA GLY A 232 15.46 11.47 9.51
C GLY A 232 14.03 11.34 10.05
N TYR A 233 13.87 11.62 11.35
CA TYR A 233 12.59 11.52 12.08
C TYR A 233 12.13 12.85 12.70
N GLU A 234 12.84 13.95 12.41
CA GLU A 234 12.76 15.25 13.10
C GLU A 234 11.49 16.08 12.79
N VAL A 235 10.47 15.45 12.20
CA VAL A 235 9.20 16.10 11.82
C VAL A 235 8.00 15.56 12.61
N MET A 236 8.25 14.77 13.67
CA MET A 236 7.24 14.30 14.62
C MET A 236 7.06 15.26 15.79
#